data_AF-A0AAW7T511-F1
#
_entry.id   AF-A0AAW7T511-F1
#
_cell.length_a   1.000
_cell.length_b   1.000
_cell.length_c   1.000
_cell.angle_alpha   90.00
_cell.angle_beta   90.00
_cell.angle_gamma   90.00
#
_symmetry.space_group_name_H-M   'P 1'
#
loop_
_entity.id
_entity.type
_entity.pdbx_description
1 polymer ?
#
loop_
_entity_poly.entity_id
_entity_poly.type
_entity_poly.pdbx_seq_one_letter_code
_entity_poly.pdbx_strand_id
1 'polypeptide(L)'
;MMKRPLSERMEILDALVADTGLADELTAKQRAKLDARRAELARELKALPNPERELSASAKETTRTEVDFIKAEMAYRDAERAMVEARTRHVVTSQMHEGKRQRILTELERTAPPEVGEALDELSSADDLLRAAVRTDVFTEKNWLGARVGNVTTNMPQIKAARAKIAEAQRDVRALVHDGAIPRDELVSRARMLVDAALEPLFSFVPRQKWETRRSRPHSDLLAEVAGYGD
;
A
#
# COMPACT_ATOMS: atom_id res chain seq x y z
N MET A 1 -39.59 76.27 83.06
CA MET A 1 -38.80 76.47 81.82
C MET A 1 -39.52 75.80 80.66
N MET A 2 -40.16 76.59 79.79
CA MET A 2 -40.80 76.05 78.57
C MET A 2 -39.70 75.62 77.59
N LYS A 3 -39.74 74.37 77.11
CA LYS A 3 -38.83 73.88 76.06
C LYS A 3 -39.13 74.62 74.76
N ARG A 4 -38.10 75.06 74.01
CA ARG A 4 -38.27 75.73 72.72
C ARG A 4 -39.16 74.91 71.77
N PRO A 5 -39.95 75.55 70.88
CA PRO A 5 -40.70 74.86 69.82
C PRO A 5 -39.81 73.93 69.00
N LEU A 6 -40.40 72.88 68.43
CA LEU A 6 -39.65 71.84 67.70
C LEU A 6 -39.04 72.38 66.40
N SER A 7 -39.71 73.32 65.75
CA SER A 7 -39.24 74.03 64.54
C SER A 7 -37.95 74.81 64.78
N GLU A 8 -37.91 75.66 65.82
CA GLU A 8 -36.70 76.45 66.15
C GLU A 8 -35.52 75.55 66.53
N ARG A 9 -35.78 74.37 67.11
CA ARG A 9 -34.74 73.39 67.41
C ARG A 9 -34.20 72.70 66.15
N MET A 10 -35.04 72.49 65.14
CA MET A 10 -34.61 71.97 63.84
C MET A 10 -33.77 73.00 63.08
N GLU A 11 -34.19 74.27 63.05
CA GLU A 11 -33.42 75.33 62.39
C GLU A 11 -32.03 75.54 63.01
N ILE A 12 -31.92 75.45 64.33
CA ILE A 12 -30.62 75.51 65.02
C ILE A 12 -29.76 74.29 64.68
N LEU A 13 -30.36 73.10 64.57
CA LEU A 13 -29.65 71.89 64.16
C LEU A 13 -29.18 71.98 62.71
N ASP A 14 -29.99 72.50 61.80
CA ASP A 14 -29.64 72.70 60.39
C ASP A 14 -28.50 73.72 60.24
N ALA A 15 -28.53 74.82 61.01
CA ALA A 15 -27.44 75.79 61.05
C ALA A 15 -26.14 75.19 61.61
N LEU A 16 -26.23 74.39 62.68
CA LEU A 16 -25.08 73.66 63.24
C LEU A 16 -24.52 72.61 62.28
N VAL A 17 -25.37 71.92 61.52
CA VAL A 17 -24.96 70.95 60.49
C VAL A 17 -24.28 71.64 59.31
N ALA A 18 -24.72 72.84 58.95
CA ALA A 18 -24.08 73.67 57.94
C ALA A 18 -22.71 74.22 58.40
N ASP A 19 -22.63 74.76 59.63
CA ASP A 19 -21.39 75.35 60.19
C ASP A 19 -20.30 74.32 60.48
N THR A 20 -20.65 73.05 60.66
CA THR A 20 -19.72 71.95 60.95
C THR A 20 -19.21 71.21 59.71
N GLY A 21 -19.72 71.52 58.51
CA GLY A 21 -19.32 70.85 57.25
C GLY A 21 -19.75 69.38 57.14
N LEU A 22 -20.52 68.86 58.11
CA LEU A 22 -20.92 67.45 58.18
C LEU A 22 -21.80 67.01 57.00
N ALA A 23 -22.58 67.92 56.41
CA ALA A 23 -23.38 67.65 55.22
C ALA A 23 -22.48 67.38 53.99
N ASP A 24 -21.41 68.16 53.81
CA ASP A 24 -20.47 67.98 52.71
C ASP A 24 -19.63 66.72 52.89
N GLU A 25 -19.23 66.38 54.11
CA GLU A 25 -18.58 65.10 54.40
C GLU A 25 -19.50 63.90 54.13
N LEU A 26 -20.78 63.99 54.48
CA LEU A 26 -21.75 62.93 54.23
C LEU A 26 -21.94 62.72 52.72
N THR A 27 -22.08 63.81 51.96
CA THR A 27 -22.22 63.72 50.49
C THR A 27 -20.95 63.23 49.81
N ALA A 28 -19.76 63.63 50.29
CA ALA A 28 -18.48 63.11 49.83
C ALA A 28 -18.34 61.60 50.12
N LYS A 29 -18.73 61.16 51.32
CA LYS A 29 -18.74 59.73 51.69
C LYS A 29 -19.75 58.94 50.85
N GLN A 30 -20.91 59.51 50.54
CA GLN A 30 -21.90 58.89 49.65
C GLN A 30 -21.37 58.76 48.21
N ARG A 31 -20.74 59.82 47.68
CA ARG A 31 -20.10 59.79 46.35
C ARG A 31 -18.97 58.76 46.29
N ALA A 32 -18.09 58.74 47.29
CA ALA A 32 -17.00 57.76 47.36
C ALA A 32 -17.52 56.30 47.39
N LYS A 33 -18.65 56.04 48.06
CA LYS A 33 -19.31 54.72 48.03
C LYS A 33 -19.87 54.38 46.65
N LEU A 34 -20.50 55.33 45.97
CA LEU A 34 -21.00 55.15 44.61
C LEU A 34 -19.85 54.92 43.61
N ASP A 35 -18.76 55.66 43.74
CA ASP A 35 -17.57 55.49 42.90
C ASP A 35 -16.88 54.15 43.14
N ALA A 36 -16.79 53.70 44.40
CA ALA A 36 -16.30 52.36 44.73
C ALA A 36 -17.18 51.27 44.10
N ARG A 37 -18.51 51.42 44.16
CA ARG A 37 -19.45 50.49 43.52
C ARG A 37 -19.34 50.53 42.00
N ARG A 38 -19.16 51.71 41.40
CA ARG A 38 -18.93 51.86 39.95
C ARG A 38 -17.63 51.21 39.51
N ALA A 39 -16.56 51.33 40.29
CA ALA A 39 -15.27 50.70 40.02
C ALA A 39 -15.32 49.17 40.17
N GLU A 40 -16.15 48.65 41.07
CA GLU A 40 -16.44 47.22 41.21
C GLU A 40 -17.24 46.70 40.01
N LEU A 41 -18.33 47.37 39.62
CA LEU A 41 -19.13 47.02 38.44
C LEU A 41 -18.32 47.08 37.14
N ALA A 42 -17.39 48.03 37.01
CA ALA A 42 -16.48 48.09 35.86
C ALA A 42 -15.51 46.90 35.81
N ARG A 43 -15.06 46.40 36.97
CA ARG A 43 -14.24 45.19 37.07
C ARG A 43 -15.04 43.94 36.74
N GLU A 44 -16.27 43.83 37.23
CA GLU A 44 -17.19 42.74 36.90
C GLU A 44 -17.49 42.72 35.38
N LEU A 45 -17.82 43.86 34.79
CA LEU A 45 -18.09 43.98 33.35
C LEU A 45 -16.87 43.62 32.49
N LYS A 46 -15.65 43.96 32.94
CA LYS A 46 -14.41 43.61 32.22
C LYS A 46 -14.06 42.13 32.35
N ALA A 47 -14.47 41.48 33.45
CA ALA A 47 -14.27 40.05 33.65
C ALA A 47 -15.26 39.21 32.82
N LEU A 48 -16.38 39.79 32.41
CA LEU A 48 -17.35 39.12 31.55
C LEU A 48 -16.86 39.09 30.08
N PRO A 49 -17.00 37.96 29.39
CA PRO A 49 -16.78 37.88 27.95
C PRO A 49 -17.69 38.86 27.21
N ASN A 50 -17.17 39.52 26.16
CA ASN A 50 -17.98 40.39 25.32
C ASN A 50 -18.61 39.55 24.20
N PRO A 51 -19.92 39.25 24.28
CA PRO A 51 -20.58 38.31 23.37
C PRO A 51 -20.56 38.80 21.92
N GLU A 52 -20.62 40.11 21.68
CA GLU A 52 -20.58 40.66 20.31
C GLU A 52 -19.24 40.40 19.63
N ARG A 53 -18.13 40.49 20.39
CA ARG A 53 -16.79 40.22 19.86
C ARG A 53 -16.63 38.74 19.55
N GLU A 54 -17.06 37.86 20.44
CA GLU A 54 -16.96 36.41 20.25
C GLU A 54 -17.81 35.93 19.08
N LEU A 55 -19.06 36.40 18.97
CA LEU A 55 -19.93 36.10 17.83
C LEU A 55 -19.33 36.60 16.51
N SER A 56 -18.74 37.80 16.50
CA SER A 56 -18.10 38.32 15.29
C SER A 56 -16.85 37.52 14.88
N ALA A 57 -16.07 37.04 15.85
CA ALA A 57 -14.90 36.21 15.61
C ALA A 57 -15.33 34.83 15.08
N SER A 58 -16.33 34.22 15.71
CA SER A 58 -16.90 32.93 15.29
C SER A 58 -17.52 33.00 13.90
N ALA A 59 -18.21 34.09 13.54
CA ALA A 59 -18.75 34.30 12.20
C ALA A 59 -17.63 34.40 11.13
N LYS A 60 -16.54 35.12 11.44
CA LYS A 60 -15.36 35.21 10.56
C LYS A 60 -14.66 33.86 10.40
N GLU A 61 -14.56 33.09 11.47
CA GLU A 61 -13.97 31.75 11.43
C GLU A 61 -14.83 30.78 10.62
N THR A 62 -16.16 30.84 10.78
CA THR A 62 -17.11 30.01 10.03
C THR A 62 -17.01 30.29 8.54
N THR A 63 -17.06 31.56 8.13
CA THR A 63 -16.93 31.96 6.72
C THR A 63 -15.59 31.56 6.11
N ARG A 64 -14.49 31.72 6.85
CA ARG A 64 -13.17 31.26 6.40
C ARG A 64 -13.13 29.74 6.21
N THR A 65 -13.66 29.00 7.18
CA THR A 65 -13.67 27.53 7.15
C THR A 65 -14.51 27.00 6.00
N GLU A 66 -15.65 27.63 5.70
CA GLU A 66 -16.49 27.29 4.56
C GLU A 66 -15.78 27.51 3.22
N VAL A 67 -15.08 28.64 3.06
CA VAL A 67 -14.27 28.92 1.86
C VAL A 67 -13.15 27.89 1.70
N ASP A 68 -12.45 27.55 2.79
CA ASP A 68 -11.38 26.55 2.77
C ASP A 68 -11.92 25.15 2.43
N PHE A 69 -13.12 24.80 2.93
CA PHE A 69 -13.81 23.56 2.59
C PHE A 69 -14.17 23.48 1.09
N ILE A 70 -14.80 24.53 0.54
CA ILE A 70 -15.16 24.58 -0.88
C ILE A 70 -13.91 24.45 -1.76
N LYS A 71 -12.82 25.12 -1.38
CA LYS A 71 -11.54 25.03 -2.09
C LYS A 71 -10.98 23.60 -2.06
N ALA A 72 -11.03 22.94 -0.91
CA ALA A 72 -10.61 21.55 -0.78
C ALA A 72 -11.49 20.59 -1.59
N GLU A 73 -12.81 20.82 -1.63
CA GLU A 73 -13.74 20.03 -2.43
C GLU A 73 -13.44 20.18 -3.93
N MET A 74 -13.22 21.40 -4.43
CA MET A 74 -12.83 21.63 -5.82
C MET A 74 -11.51 20.93 -6.15
N ALA A 75 -10.49 21.05 -5.29
CA ALA A 75 -9.21 20.38 -5.49
C ALA A 75 -9.34 18.85 -5.51
N TYR A 76 -10.20 18.29 -4.64
CA TYR A 76 -10.53 16.87 -4.65
C TYR A 76 -11.15 16.44 -5.98
N ARG A 77 -12.15 17.18 -6.47
CA ARG A 77 -12.82 16.89 -7.74
C ARG A 77 -11.86 16.97 -8.93
N ASP A 78 -10.96 17.95 -8.94
CA ASP A 78 -9.96 18.08 -10.00
C ASP A 78 -8.93 16.93 -9.96
N ALA A 79 -8.51 16.51 -8.77
CA ALA A 79 -7.64 15.35 -8.59
C ALA A 79 -8.33 14.04 -9.04
N GLU A 80 -9.63 13.88 -8.72
CA GLU A 80 -10.45 12.75 -9.18
C GLU A 80 -10.51 12.69 -10.71
N ARG A 81 -10.78 13.82 -11.38
CA ARG A 81 -10.78 13.90 -12.85
C ARG A 81 -9.41 13.55 -13.43
N ALA A 82 -8.33 14.12 -12.88
CA ALA A 82 -6.97 13.84 -13.34
C ALA A 82 -6.60 12.36 -13.20
N MET A 83 -7.01 11.72 -12.10
CA MET A 83 -6.82 10.28 -11.89
C MET A 83 -7.57 9.45 -12.94
N VAL A 84 -8.84 9.77 -13.21
CA VAL A 84 -9.66 9.06 -14.21
C VAL A 84 -9.08 9.23 -15.61
N GLU A 85 -8.62 10.42 -15.97
CA GLU A 85 -7.95 10.67 -17.25
C GLU A 85 -6.65 9.88 -17.36
N ALA A 86 -5.80 9.90 -16.33
CA ALA A 86 -4.55 9.15 -16.33
C ALA A 86 -4.79 7.64 -16.47
N ARG A 87 -5.77 7.10 -15.75
CA ARG A 87 -6.18 5.69 -15.87
C ARG A 87 -6.68 5.36 -17.28
N THR A 88 -7.54 6.22 -17.83
CA THR A 88 -8.07 6.03 -19.19
C THR A 88 -6.95 6.05 -20.23
N ARG A 89 -6.04 7.03 -20.15
CA ARG A 89 -4.87 7.12 -21.04
C ARG A 89 -4.00 5.87 -20.93
N HIS A 90 -3.75 5.37 -19.71
CA HIS A 90 -2.98 4.15 -19.51
C HIS A 90 -3.63 2.94 -20.20
N VAL A 91 -4.94 2.73 -20.00
CA VAL A 91 -5.69 1.60 -20.61
C VAL A 91 -5.72 1.71 -22.12
N VAL A 92 -6.02 2.90 -22.66
CA VAL A 92 -6.05 3.10 -24.11
C VAL A 92 -4.67 2.85 -24.70
N THR A 93 -3.61 3.39 -24.11
CA THR A 93 -2.24 3.23 -24.61
C THR A 93 -1.78 1.78 -24.55
N SER A 94 -2.09 1.06 -23.45
CA SER A 94 -1.71 -0.35 -23.33
C SER A 94 -2.45 -1.25 -24.33
N GLN A 95 -3.71 -0.94 -24.64
CA GLN A 95 -4.51 -1.75 -25.57
C GLN A 95 -4.35 -1.35 -27.04
N MET A 96 -3.96 -0.11 -27.34
CA MET A 96 -3.91 0.45 -28.70
C MET A 96 -3.08 -0.39 -29.67
N HIS A 97 -2.01 -1.01 -29.17
CA HIS A 97 -1.11 -1.82 -29.99
C HIS A 97 -1.08 -3.30 -29.60
N GLU A 98 -1.77 -3.70 -28.53
CA GLU A 98 -1.67 -5.07 -28.01
C GLU A 98 -2.19 -6.09 -29.02
N GLY A 99 -3.32 -5.82 -29.69
CA GLY A 99 -3.85 -6.73 -30.71
C GLY A 99 -2.91 -6.91 -31.90
N LYS A 100 -2.30 -5.82 -32.38
CA LYS A 100 -1.33 -5.87 -33.48
C LYS A 100 -0.04 -6.58 -33.04
N ARG A 101 0.45 -6.28 -31.84
CA ARG A 101 1.63 -6.89 -31.25
C ARG A 101 1.43 -8.39 -31.07
N GLN A 102 0.33 -8.82 -30.46
CA GLN A 102 0.03 -10.23 -30.25
C GLN A 102 -0.08 -10.99 -31.58
N ARG A 103 -0.71 -10.39 -32.59
CA ARG A 103 -0.74 -10.98 -33.93
C ARG A 103 0.66 -11.18 -34.52
N ILE A 104 1.55 -10.19 -34.41
CA ILE A 104 2.93 -10.29 -34.89
C ILE A 104 3.69 -11.37 -34.13
N LEU A 105 3.58 -11.43 -32.79
CA LEU A 105 4.22 -12.47 -31.98
C LEU A 105 3.76 -13.87 -32.37
N THR A 106 2.46 -14.06 -32.56
CA THR A 106 1.90 -15.35 -33.02
C THR A 106 2.33 -15.68 -34.45
N GLU A 107 2.41 -14.69 -35.34
CA GLU A 107 2.93 -14.90 -36.70
C GLU A 107 4.41 -15.30 -36.67
N LEU A 108 5.25 -14.66 -35.84
CA LEU A 108 6.65 -15.02 -35.64
C LEU A 108 6.81 -16.45 -35.13
N GLU A 109 6.04 -16.84 -34.11
CA GLU A 109 6.02 -18.21 -33.58
C GLU A 109 5.60 -19.24 -34.64
N ARG A 110 4.59 -18.92 -35.47
CA ARG A 110 4.13 -19.80 -36.54
C ARG A 110 5.16 -19.95 -37.66
N THR A 111 5.94 -18.91 -37.93
CA THR A 111 6.99 -18.91 -38.97
C THR A 111 8.36 -19.36 -38.44
N ALA A 112 8.47 -19.69 -37.16
CA ALA A 112 9.71 -20.14 -36.57
C ALA A 112 10.21 -21.43 -37.26
N PRO A 113 11.53 -21.62 -37.38
CA PRO A 113 12.10 -22.86 -37.89
C PRO A 113 11.63 -24.07 -37.04
N PRO A 114 11.30 -25.21 -37.67
CA PRO A 114 10.79 -26.39 -36.96
C PRO A 114 11.75 -26.90 -35.87
N GLU A 115 13.05 -26.69 -36.06
CA GLU A 115 14.10 -27.06 -35.12
C GLU A 115 13.93 -26.37 -33.75
N VAL A 116 13.28 -25.20 -33.72
CA VAL A 116 12.97 -24.47 -32.49
C VAL A 116 11.77 -25.07 -31.76
N GLY A 117 10.78 -25.55 -32.52
CA GLY A 117 9.67 -26.34 -31.97
C GLY A 117 10.19 -27.60 -31.29
N GLU A 118 11.09 -28.33 -31.96
CA GLU A 118 11.76 -29.49 -31.38
C GLU A 118 12.52 -29.15 -30.10
N ALA A 119 13.24 -28.02 -30.07
CA ALA A 119 13.93 -27.54 -28.88
C ALA A 119 12.97 -27.28 -27.69
N LEU A 120 11.79 -26.69 -27.95
CA LEU A 120 10.78 -26.48 -26.91
C LEU A 120 10.15 -27.79 -26.44
N ASP A 121 9.90 -28.73 -27.34
CA ASP A 121 9.38 -30.06 -27.02
C ASP A 121 10.36 -30.88 -26.18
N GLU A 122 11.67 -30.73 -26.44
CA GLU A 122 12.73 -31.32 -25.61
C GLU A 122 12.71 -30.76 -24.19
N LEU A 123 12.63 -29.43 -24.04
CA LEU A 123 12.52 -28.81 -22.73
C LEU A 123 11.24 -29.24 -21.98
N SER A 124 10.12 -29.38 -22.69
CA SER A 124 8.88 -29.90 -22.09
C SER A 124 9.04 -31.34 -21.61
N SER A 125 9.61 -32.20 -22.45
CA SER A 125 9.87 -33.60 -22.11
C SER A 125 10.81 -33.72 -20.90
N ALA A 126 11.79 -32.82 -20.79
CA ALA A 126 12.69 -32.76 -19.64
C ALA A 126 11.98 -32.29 -18.35
N ASP A 127 11.03 -31.35 -18.40
CA ASP A 127 10.22 -30.98 -17.23
C ASP A 127 9.37 -32.15 -16.72
N ASP A 128 8.75 -32.88 -17.65
CA ASP A 128 7.93 -34.05 -17.31
C ASP A 128 8.76 -35.16 -16.65
N LEU A 129 9.98 -35.42 -17.16
CA LEU A 129 10.90 -36.36 -16.53
C LEU A 129 11.39 -35.91 -15.15
N LEU A 130 11.68 -34.62 -14.96
CA LEU A 130 12.01 -34.09 -13.63
C LEU A 130 10.85 -34.23 -12.64
N ARG A 131 9.61 -34.05 -13.12
CA ARG A 131 8.42 -34.25 -12.29
C ARG A 131 8.26 -35.71 -11.89
N ALA A 132 8.53 -36.64 -12.80
CA ALA A 132 8.55 -38.07 -12.52
C ALA A 132 9.67 -38.47 -11.55
N ALA A 133 10.82 -37.77 -11.59
CA ALA A 133 11.97 -38.08 -10.74
C ALA A 133 11.83 -37.65 -9.26
N VAL A 134 10.70 -37.05 -8.87
CA VAL A 134 10.45 -36.64 -7.48
C VAL A 134 10.35 -37.87 -6.59
N ARG A 135 11.19 -37.91 -5.57
CA ARG A 135 11.26 -38.99 -4.59
C ARG A 135 11.13 -38.44 -3.18
N THR A 136 10.40 -39.19 -2.37
CA THR A 136 10.24 -38.93 -0.94
C THR A 136 10.53 -40.25 -0.24
N ASP A 137 11.70 -40.31 0.39
CA ASP A 137 12.15 -41.50 1.10
C ASP A 137 11.76 -41.36 2.57
N VAL A 138 11.08 -42.38 3.07
CA VAL A 138 10.68 -42.48 4.48
C VAL A 138 11.49 -43.60 5.10
N PHE A 139 12.35 -43.27 6.05
CA PHE A 139 13.14 -44.27 6.78
C PHE A 139 12.96 -44.11 8.28
N THR A 140 13.07 -45.23 8.98
CA THR A 140 12.94 -45.27 10.44
C THR A 140 14.31 -45.43 11.05
N GLU A 141 14.73 -44.45 11.85
CA GLU A 141 15.98 -44.49 12.62
C GLU A 141 15.69 -44.50 14.11
N LYS A 142 16.66 -44.92 14.91
CA LYS A 142 16.60 -44.75 16.36
C LYS A 142 17.26 -43.42 16.73
N ASN A 143 16.55 -42.59 17.49
CA ASN A 143 17.17 -41.40 18.08
C ASN A 143 18.18 -41.78 19.16
N TRP A 144 18.87 -40.79 19.73
CA TRP A 144 19.86 -40.95 20.79
C TRP A 144 19.30 -41.59 22.09
N LEU A 145 17.97 -41.66 22.25
CA LEU A 145 17.26 -42.33 23.35
C LEU A 145 16.81 -43.77 22.97
N GLY A 146 17.15 -44.26 21.78
CA GLY A 146 16.76 -45.58 21.30
C GLY A 146 15.31 -45.70 20.80
N ALA A 147 14.55 -44.60 20.80
CA ALA A 147 13.18 -44.55 20.28
C ALA A 147 13.17 -44.48 18.75
N ARG A 148 12.26 -45.21 18.11
CA ARG A 148 12.08 -45.17 16.65
C ARG A 148 11.47 -43.83 16.25
N VAL A 149 12.15 -43.10 15.37
CA VAL A 149 11.70 -41.85 14.76
C VAL A 149 11.64 -42.04 13.26
N GLY A 150 10.55 -41.61 12.63
CA GLY A 150 10.42 -41.57 11.17
C GLY A 150 11.06 -40.30 10.63
N ASN A 151 12.07 -40.46 9.78
CA ASN A 151 12.70 -39.37 9.04
C ASN A 151 12.18 -39.39 7.61
N VAL A 152 11.95 -38.20 7.06
CA VAL A 152 11.48 -38.00 5.68
C VAL A 152 12.51 -37.15 4.96
N THR A 153 13.11 -37.69 3.90
CA THR A 153 14.00 -36.95 2.99
C THR A 153 13.35 -36.82 1.63
N THR A 154 13.48 -35.65 1.01
CA THR A 154 12.94 -35.42 -0.34
C THR A 154 13.96 -34.67 -1.20
N ASN A 155 14.02 -35.05 -2.48
CA ASN A 155 14.83 -34.37 -3.50
C ASN A 155 14.09 -33.19 -4.16
N MET A 156 12.89 -32.84 -3.67
CA MET A 156 12.03 -31.80 -4.22
C MET A 156 12.73 -30.43 -4.37
N PRO A 157 13.56 -29.93 -3.43
CA PRO A 157 14.25 -28.65 -3.60
C PRO A 157 15.17 -28.62 -4.81
N GLN A 158 15.93 -29.69 -5.03
CA GLN A 158 16.88 -29.79 -6.15
C GLN A 158 16.15 -29.97 -7.48
N ILE A 159 15.05 -30.73 -7.50
CA ILE A 159 14.17 -30.84 -8.67
C ILE A 159 13.55 -29.49 -9.02
N LYS A 160 13.06 -28.72 -8.03
CA LYS A 160 12.52 -27.37 -8.27
C LYS A 160 13.57 -26.45 -8.90
N ALA A 161 14.83 -26.53 -8.45
CA ALA A 161 15.91 -25.75 -9.03
C ALA A 161 16.19 -26.14 -10.50
N ALA A 162 16.22 -27.44 -10.81
CA ALA A 162 16.40 -27.93 -12.18
C ALA A 162 15.22 -27.53 -13.09
N ARG A 163 13.98 -27.64 -12.60
CA ARG A 163 12.78 -27.20 -13.34
C ARG A 163 12.76 -25.70 -13.59
N ALA A 164 13.27 -24.89 -12.66
CA ALA A 164 13.40 -23.45 -12.86
C ALA A 164 14.33 -23.12 -14.04
N LYS A 165 15.43 -23.87 -14.22
CA LYS A 165 16.35 -23.72 -15.35
C LYS A 165 15.72 -24.11 -16.69
N ILE A 166 14.91 -25.18 -16.72
CA ILE A 166 14.13 -25.55 -17.91
C ILE A 166 13.11 -24.45 -18.25
N ALA A 167 12.38 -23.94 -17.26
CA ALA A 167 11.39 -22.89 -17.47
C ALA A 167 12.03 -21.55 -17.90
N GLU A 168 13.24 -21.24 -17.43
CA GLU A 168 14.06 -20.11 -17.89
C GLU A 168 14.41 -20.30 -19.37
N ALA A 169 14.98 -21.45 -19.75
CA ALA A 169 15.33 -21.72 -21.14
C ALA A 169 14.12 -21.73 -22.10
N GLN A 170 12.95 -22.21 -21.68
CA GLN A 170 11.73 -22.13 -22.48
C GLN A 170 11.31 -20.68 -22.77
N ARG A 171 11.48 -19.78 -21.79
CA ARG A 171 11.21 -18.35 -21.97
C ARG A 171 12.23 -17.73 -22.92
N ASP A 172 13.50 -18.05 -22.73
CA ASP A 172 14.60 -17.50 -23.53
C ASP A 172 14.51 -17.94 -25.00
N VAL A 173 14.19 -19.22 -25.26
CA VAL A 173 13.95 -19.72 -26.62
C VAL A 173 12.78 -18.99 -27.28
N ARG A 174 11.67 -18.76 -26.58
CA ARG A 174 10.55 -17.96 -27.11
C ARG A 174 10.94 -16.50 -27.35
N ALA A 175 11.74 -15.92 -26.47
CA ALA A 175 12.24 -14.56 -26.65
C ALA A 175 13.13 -14.44 -27.90
N LEU A 176 13.96 -15.44 -28.20
CA LEU A 176 14.73 -15.50 -29.46
C LEU A 176 13.81 -15.56 -30.68
N VAL A 177 12.71 -16.31 -30.62
CA VAL A 177 11.71 -16.35 -31.72
C VAL A 177 11.03 -15.01 -31.91
N HIS A 178 10.75 -14.30 -30.82
CA HIS A 178 10.14 -12.97 -30.87
C HIS A 178 11.10 -11.90 -31.41
N ASP A 179 12.41 -12.15 -31.35
CA ASP A 179 13.44 -11.36 -32.04
C ASP A 179 13.57 -11.81 -33.51
N GLY A 180 12.61 -11.38 -34.32
CA GLY A 180 12.54 -11.71 -35.76
C GLY A 180 13.67 -11.13 -36.62
N ALA A 181 14.65 -10.43 -36.03
CA ALA A 181 15.83 -9.94 -36.73
C ALA A 181 16.97 -10.99 -36.78
N ILE A 182 16.91 -12.03 -35.94
CA ILE A 182 17.96 -13.04 -35.86
C ILE A 182 17.90 -13.94 -37.11
N PRO A 183 19.02 -14.11 -37.84
CA PRO A 183 19.10 -15.06 -38.95
C PRO A 183 18.75 -16.48 -38.52
N ARG A 184 18.11 -17.25 -39.41
CA ARG A 184 17.62 -18.62 -39.12
C ARG A 184 18.68 -19.50 -38.45
N ASP A 185 19.87 -19.60 -39.03
CA ASP A 185 20.90 -20.52 -38.55
C ASP A 185 21.43 -20.12 -37.16
N GLU A 186 21.54 -18.81 -36.92
CA GLU A 186 21.92 -18.27 -35.63
C GLU A 186 20.83 -18.52 -34.58
N LEU A 187 19.56 -18.35 -34.95
CA LEU A 187 18.42 -18.61 -34.07
C LEU A 187 18.38 -20.07 -33.64
N VAL A 188 18.54 -21.01 -34.58
CA VAL A 188 18.59 -22.45 -34.29
C VAL A 188 19.80 -22.80 -33.41
N SER A 189 20.97 -22.25 -33.72
CA SER A 189 22.19 -22.48 -32.94
C SER A 189 22.03 -21.99 -31.49
N ARG A 190 21.50 -20.78 -31.29
CA ARG A 190 21.27 -20.21 -29.95
C ARG A 190 20.21 -20.98 -29.17
N ALA A 191 19.11 -21.37 -29.82
CA ALA A 191 18.09 -22.19 -29.19
C ALA A 191 18.66 -23.52 -28.69
N ARG A 192 19.50 -24.18 -29.50
CA ARG A 192 20.18 -25.42 -29.10
C ARG A 192 21.11 -25.23 -27.92
N MET A 193 21.90 -24.16 -27.89
CA MET A 193 22.76 -23.84 -26.74
C MET A 193 21.97 -23.67 -25.45
N LEU A 194 20.79 -23.03 -25.50
CA LEU A 194 19.92 -22.87 -24.34
C LEU A 194 19.38 -24.22 -23.85
N VAL A 195 18.99 -25.10 -24.77
CA VAL A 195 18.55 -26.46 -24.44
C VAL A 195 19.67 -27.24 -23.76
N ASP A 196 20.86 -27.30 -24.38
CA ASP A 196 21.99 -28.06 -23.85
C ASP A 196 22.37 -27.59 -22.43
N ALA A 197 22.40 -26.28 -22.20
CA ALA A 197 22.68 -25.70 -20.88
C ALA A 197 21.59 -26.03 -19.84
N ALA A 198 20.32 -26.03 -20.25
CA ALA A 198 19.19 -26.31 -19.36
C ALA A 198 19.01 -27.79 -19.04
N LEU A 199 19.53 -28.68 -19.88
CA LEU A 199 19.50 -30.12 -19.66
C LEU A 199 20.61 -30.61 -18.71
N GLU A 200 21.71 -29.87 -18.52
CA GLU A 200 22.79 -30.33 -17.64
C GLU A 200 22.31 -30.69 -16.21
N PRO A 201 21.44 -29.90 -15.54
CA PRO A 201 20.88 -30.27 -14.24
C PRO A 201 19.96 -31.51 -14.27
N LEU A 202 19.30 -31.81 -15.38
CA LEU A 202 18.43 -32.98 -15.54
C LEU A 202 19.20 -34.28 -15.27
N PHE A 203 20.44 -34.34 -15.73
CA PHE A 203 21.26 -35.56 -15.68
C PHE A 203 21.73 -35.95 -14.28
N SER A 204 21.49 -35.10 -13.27
CA SER A 204 21.65 -35.45 -11.86
C SER A 204 20.52 -36.36 -11.35
N PHE A 205 19.39 -36.44 -12.06
CA PHE A 205 18.20 -37.19 -11.67
C PHE A 205 17.81 -38.28 -12.67
N VAL A 206 18.02 -38.01 -13.95
CA VAL A 206 17.65 -38.91 -15.06
C VAL A 206 18.92 -39.35 -15.79
N PRO A 207 19.21 -40.66 -15.89
CA PRO A 207 20.39 -41.14 -16.60
C PRO A 207 20.45 -40.65 -18.05
N ARG A 208 21.63 -40.18 -18.49
CA ARG A 208 21.86 -39.69 -19.87
C ARG A 208 21.43 -40.71 -20.93
N GLN A 209 21.70 -41.99 -20.72
CA GLN A 209 21.28 -43.07 -21.62
C GLN A 209 19.75 -43.11 -21.82
N LYS A 210 18.96 -42.92 -20.75
CA LYS A 210 17.49 -42.88 -20.84
C LYS A 210 17.03 -41.68 -21.66
N TRP A 211 17.65 -40.52 -21.44
CA TRP A 211 17.39 -39.31 -22.22
C TRP A 211 17.74 -39.48 -23.71
N GLU A 212 18.87 -40.09 -24.03
CA GLU A 212 19.30 -40.31 -25.43
C GLU A 212 18.34 -41.25 -26.18
N THR A 213 17.82 -42.27 -25.51
CA THR A 213 16.84 -43.22 -26.08
C THR A 213 15.39 -42.70 -26.10
N ARG A 214 15.12 -41.47 -25.65
CA ARG A 214 13.76 -40.91 -25.53
C ARG A 214 12.98 -40.92 -26.84
N ARG A 215 13.66 -40.74 -27.97
CA ARG A 215 13.04 -40.66 -29.30
C ARG A 215 12.69 -42.04 -29.88
N SER A 216 13.24 -43.12 -29.32
CA SER A 216 13.02 -44.50 -29.80
C SER A 216 11.95 -45.27 -29.03
N ARG A 217 11.34 -44.69 -27.99
CA ARG A 217 10.37 -45.37 -27.12
C ARG A 217 9.20 -44.44 -26.76
N PRO A 218 8.03 -44.99 -26.37
CA PRO A 218 6.92 -44.17 -25.87
C PRO A 218 7.33 -43.34 -24.65
N HIS A 219 6.92 -42.07 -24.61
CA HIS A 219 7.24 -41.15 -23.52
C HIS A 219 6.67 -41.63 -22.16
N SER A 220 5.51 -42.29 -22.18
CA SER A 220 4.88 -42.89 -21.00
C SER A 220 5.78 -43.91 -20.29
N ASP A 221 6.49 -44.73 -21.06
CA ASP A 221 7.34 -45.79 -20.54
C ASP A 221 8.55 -45.16 -19.85
N LEU A 222 9.11 -44.11 -20.46
CA LEU A 222 10.21 -43.34 -19.90
C LEU A 222 9.82 -42.68 -18.57
N LEU A 223 8.62 -42.12 -18.47
CA LEU A 223 8.10 -41.54 -17.23
C LEU A 223 7.93 -42.59 -16.12
N ALA A 224 7.35 -43.74 -16.46
CA ALA A 224 7.15 -44.84 -15.51
C ALA A 224 8.49 -45.35 -14.95
N GLU A 225 9.48 -45.54 -15.82
CA GLU A 225 10.83 -45.97 -15.43
C GLU A 225 11.58 -44.93 -14.57
N VAL A 226 11.36 -43.62 -14.79
CA VAL A 226 11.99 -42.57 -13.99
C VAL A 226 11.33 -42.44 -12.61
N ALA A 227 10.01 -42.58 -12.57
CA ALA A 227 9.22 -42.60 -11.34
C ALA A 227 9.44 -43.86 -10.48
N GLY A 228 10.09 -44.89 -11.02
CA GLY A 228 10.36 -46.15 -10.30
C GLY A 228 9.20 -47.14 -10.34
N TYR A 229 8.29 -47.01 -11.32
CA TYR A 229 7.19 -47.94 -11.58
C TYR A 229 7.50 -49.00 -12.65
N GLY A 230 8.71 -48.97 -13.22
CA GLY A 230 9.18 -49.93 -14.22
C GLY A 230 10.33 -50.77 -13.69
N ASP A 231 9.98 -51.92 -13.10
CA ASP A 231 10.78 -53.14 -13.10
C ASP A 231 10.03 -54.18 -13.95
#